data_AF-A0A4S3TTD1-F1
#
_entry.id   AF-A0A4S3TTD1-F1
#
_cell.length_a   1.000
_cell.length_b   1.000
_cell.length_c   1.000
_cell.angle_alpha   90.00
_cell.angle_beta   90.00
_cell.angle_gamma   90.00
#
_symmetry.space_group_name_H-M   'P 1'
#
loop_
_entity.id
_entity.type
_entity.pdbx_description
1 polymer ?
#
loop_
_entity_poly.entity_id
_entity_poly.type
_entity_poly.pdbx_seq_one_letter_code
_entity_poly.pdbx_strand_id
1 'polypeptide(L)'
;MSHATDESTQIQDPDQPTDSDQVREIGHDEFDPVGALALIGLYFLILVFLWFFMYFVEFLGNDPTVVSGIVSVVTGGVGLA
;
A
#
# COMPACT_ATOMS: atom_id res chain seq x y z
N MET A 1 -61.84 -16.53 26.94
CA MET A 1 -61.47 -15.99 25.61
C MET A 1 -59.96 -16.08 25.49
N SER A 2 -59.49 -17.07 24.74
CA SER A 2 -58.07 -17.29 24.46
C SER A 2 -57.76 -16.54 23.16
N HIS A 3 -57.05 -15.41 23.26
CA HIS A 3 -56.42 -14.79 22.10
C HIS A 3 -55.00 -15.34 22.03
N ALA A 4 -54.86 -16.44 21.28
CA ALA A 4 -53.59 -16.79 20.67
C ALA A 4 -53.35 -15.84 19.49
N THR A 5 -52.08 -15.67 19.16
CA THR A 5 -51.61 -15.23 17.84
C THR A 5 -51.70 -13.72 17.59
N ASP A 6 -50.77 -12.99 18.18
CA ASP A 6 -50.02 -11.97 17.44
C ASP A 6 -48.59 -12.52 17.26
N GLU A 7 -48.49 -13.62 16.50
CA GLU A 7 -47.26 -13.86 15.77
C GLU A 7 -47.13 -12.70 14.79
N SER A 8 -46.28 -11.74 15.13
CA SER A 8 -45.64 -10.85 14.16
C SER A 8 -44.85 -11.72 13.20
N THR A 9 -45.55 -12.38 12.28
CA THR A 9 -45.02 -12.79 11.01
C THR A 9 -44.59 -11.49 10.36
N GLN A 10 -43.33 -11.13 10.59
CA GLN A 10 -42.68 -10.10 9.80
C GLN A 10 -42.80 -10.60 8.37
N ILE A 11 -43.74 -10.02 7.63
CA ILE A 11 -43.86 -10.22 6.19
C ILE A 11 -42.51 -9.77 5.64
N GLN A 12 -41.62 -10.73 5.36
CA GLN A 12 -40.44 -10.49 4.56
C GLN A 12 -40.97 -10.13 3.18
N ASP A 13 -40.99 -8.84 2.88
CA ASP A 13 -41.33 -8.33 1.56
C ASP A 13 -40.33 -8.92 0.54
N PRO A 14 -40.78 -9.72 -0.45
CA PRO A 14 -39.88 -10.37 -1.40
C PRO A 14 -39.12 -9.38 -2.31
N ASP A 15 -39.46 -8.09 -2.24
CA ASP A 15 -38.83 -6.99 -2.98
C ASP A 15 -37.79 -6.19 -2.16
N GLN A 16 -37.29 -6.72 -1.03
CA GLN A 16 -36.12 -6.12 -0.39
C GLN A 16 -34.86 -6.40 -1.23
N PRO A 17 -34.24 -5.38 -1.87
CA PRO A 17 -32.93 -5.56 -2.47
C PRO A 17 -31.97 -5.94 -1.34
N THR A 18 -31.53 -7.19 -1.33
CA THR A 18 -30.42 -7.62 -0.48
C THR A 18 -29.21 -6.80 -0.90
N ASP A 19 -28.66 -5.99 0.01
CA ASP A 19 -27.52 -5.07 -0.14
C ASP A 19 -26.22 -5.68 -0.73
N SER A 20 -26.26 -6.93 -1.16
CA SER A 20 -25.11 -7.71 -1.59
C SER A 20 -24.76 -7.63 -3.08
N ASP A 21 -25.51 -6.90 -3.92
CA ASP A 21 -25.26 -6.86 -5.37
C ASP A 21 -25.33 -5.47 -6.04
N GLN A 22 -25.17 -4.40 -5.25
CA GLN A 22 -25.07 -3.05 -5.82
C GLN A 22 -23.61 -2.72 -6.10
N VAL A 23 -23.14 -2.98 -7.34
CA VAL A 23 -21.93 -2.35 -7.87
C VAL A 23 -22.18 -0.85 -7.90
N ARG A 24 -21.84 -0.17 -6.79
CA ARG A 24 -21.96 1.27 -6.68
C ARG A 24 -20.83 1.90 -7.47
N GLU A 25 -21.17 2.42 -8.64
CA GLU A 25 -20.27 3.27 -9.43
C GLU A 25 -19.95 4.51 -8.56
N ILE A 26 -18.69 4.64 -8.15
CA ILE A 26 -18.19 5.81 -7.40
C ILE A 26 -17.98 6.93 -8.41
N GLY A 27 -18.70 8.04 -8.24
CA GLY A 27 -18.51 9.23 -9.06
C GLY A 27 -17.10 9.80 -8.85
N HIS A 28 -16.46 10.25 -9.92
CA HIS A 28 -15.15 10.94 -9.82
C HIS A 28 -15.23 12.24 -9.02
N ASP A 29 -16.43 12.76 -8.84
CA ASP A 29 -16.83 13.90 -8.03
C ASP A 29 -16.75 13.63 -6.52
N GLU A 30 -16.74 12.36 -6.10
CA GLU A 30 -16.57 11.94 -4.70
C GLU A 30 -15.11 11.58 -4.38
N PHE A 31 -14.23 11.57 -5.39
CA PHE A 31 -12.80 11.35 -5.19
C PHE A 31 -12.14 12.60 -4.60
N ASP A 32 -11.46 12.45 -3.47
CA ASP A 32 -10.63 13.49 -2.87
C ASP A 32 -9.17 13.37 -3.35
N PRO A 33 -8.73 14.19 -4.32
CA PRO A 33 -7.38 14.15 -4.84
C PRO A 33 -6.33 14.57 -3.81
N VAL A 34 -6.72 15.42 -2.83
CA VAL A 34 -5.80 15.92 -1.81
C VAL A 34 -5.52 14.82 -0.79
N GLY A 35 -6.55 14.08 -0.38
CA GLY A 35 -6.40 12.92 0.50
C GLY A 35 -5.52 11.82 -0.10
N ALA A 36 -5.72 11.49 -1.37
CA ALA A 36 -4.88 10.51 -2.08
C ALA A 36 -3.42 11.00 -2.21
N LEU A 37 -3.22 12.28 -2.54
CA LEU A 37 -1.88 12.86 -2.64
C LEU A 37 -1.18 12.87 -1.27
N ALA A 38 -1.91 13.17 -0.19
CA ALA A 38 -1.37 13.10 1.17
C ALA A 38 -0.95 11.68 1.54
N LEU A 39 -1.74 10.66 1.20
CA LEU A 39 -1.38 9.26 1.42
C LEU A 39 -0.11 8.86 0.66
N ILE A 40 -0.04 9.17 -0.63
CA ILE A 40 1.11 8.84 -1.47
C ILE A 40 2.35 9.63 -1.01
N GLY A 41 2.19 10.91 -0.69
CA GLY A 41 3.25 11.77 -0.20
C GLY A 41 3.82 11.29 1.13
N LEU A 42 2.96 10.94 2.09
CA LEU A 42 3.38 10.34 3.37
C LEU A 42 4.10 9.01 3.14
N TYR A 43 3.55 8.14 2.28
CA TYR A 43 4.18 6.87 1.93
C TYR A 43 5.57 7.06 1.32
N PHE A 44 5.70 7.97 0.35
CA PHE A 44 6.98 8.30 -0.28
C PHE A 44 7.99 8.87 0.71
N LEU A 45 7.54 9.73 1.63
CA LEU A 45 8.38 10.30 2.68
C LEU A 45 8.96 9.20 3.58
N ILE A 46 8.15 8.21 3.97
CA ILE A 46 8.60 7.06 4.76
C ILE A 46 9.61 6.22 3.97
N LEU A 47 9.37 5.98 2.68
CA LEU A 47 10.31 5.23 1.84
C LEU A 47 11.67 5.93 1.73
N VAL A 48 11.69 7.24 1.47
CA VAL A 48 12.93 8.01 1.37
C VAL A 48 13.65 8.06 2.73
N PHE A 49 12.89 8.22 3.82
CA PHE A 49 13.45 8.20 5.17
C PHE A 49 14.11 6.86 5.50
N LEU A 50 13.41 5.74 5.24
CA LEU A 50 13.94 4.40 5.45
C LEU A 50 15.14 4.12 4.54
N TRP A 51 15.06 4.53 3.28
CA TRP A 51 16.15 4.39 2.31
C TRP A 51 17.42 5.14 2.77
N PHE A 52 17.26 6.40 3.18
CA PHE A 52 18.34 7.20 3.74
C PHE A 52 18.87 6.57 5.03
N PHE A 53 17.99 6.11 5.92
CA PHE A 53 18.39 5.44 7.14
C PHE A 53 19.21 4.17 6.87
N MET A 54 18.82 3.34 5.90
CA MET A 54 19.60 2.17 5.49
C MET A 54 20.99 2.54 4.97
N TYR A 55 21.10 3.63 4.21
CA TYR A 55 22.40 4.17 3.83
C TYR A 55 23.23 4.52 5.08
N PHE A 56 22.66 5.20 6.07
CA PHE A 56 23.40 5.55 7.29
C PHE A 56 23.85 4.31 8.09
N VAL A 57 22.99 3.29 8.20
CA VAL A 57 23.32 2.01 8.86
C VAL A 57 24.52 1.33 8.18
N GLU A 58 24.61 1.41 6.86
CA GLU A 58 25.70 0.82 6.09
C GLU A 58 27.00 1.66 6.15
N PHE A 59 26.89 2.99 6.10
CA PHE A 59 28.05 3.88 5.89
C PHE A 59 28.57 4.59 7.16
N LEU A 60 27.92 4.52 8.33
CA LEU A 60 28.44 5.12 9.58
C LEU A 60 29.16 4.15 10.53
N GLY A 61 29.20 2.84 10.23
CA GLY A 61 29.72 1.83 11.15
C GLY A 61 30.59 0.72 10.54
N ASN A 62 30.74 0.67 9.22
CA ASN A 62 31.60 -0.30 8.55
C ASN A 62 32.30 0.37 7.37
N ASP A 63 33.62 0.20 7.23
CA ASP A 63 34.39 0.75 6.13
C ASP A 63 33.78 0.34 4.76
N PRO A 64 33.70 1.28 3.80
CA PRO A 64 32.85 1.19 2.62
C PRO A 64 33.22 0.00 1.74
N THR A 65 32.36 -1.03 1.70
CA THR A 65 32.51 -2.18 0.79
C THR A 65 31.58 -2.11 -0.42
N VAL A 66 31.11 -0.91 -0.81
CA VAL A 66 30.22 -0.75 -1.99
C VAL A 66 30.67 0.36 -2.93
N VAL A 67 31.98 0.51 -3.11
CA VAL A 67 32.57 1.06 -4.34
C VAL A 67 33.75 0.16 -4.71
N SER A 68 33.56 -0.80 -5.63
CA SER A 68 34.56 -1.25 -6.63
C SER A 68 34.30 -2.63 -7.25
N GLY A 69 33.12 -3.24 -7.11
CA GLY A 69 32.82 -4.48 -7.86
C GLY A 69 32.87 -4.31 -9.39
N ILE A 70 32.70 -3.08 -9.89
CA ILE A 70 32.64 -2.79 -11.33
C ILE A 70 33.88 -2.05 -11.89
N VAL A 71 34.83 -1.62 -11.06
CA VAL A 71 36.03 -0.88 -11.51
C VAL A 71 37.28 -1.76 -11.58
N SER A 72 37.33 -2.88 -10.84
CA SER A 72 38.55 -3.70 -10.77
C SER A 72 38.80 -4.64 -11.96
N VAL A 73 37.82 -4.85 -12.85
CA VAL A 73 37.99 -5.77 -14.01
C VAL A 73 38.79 -5.16 -15.16
N VAL A 74 38.82 -3.82 -15.31
CA VAL A 74 39.47 -3.17 -16.46
C VAL A 74 40.98 -2.97 -16.29
N THR A 75 41.52 -2.99 -15.07
CA THR A 75 42.94 -2.69 -14.80
C THR A 75 43.78 -3.92 -14.45
N GLY A 76 43.16 -5.07 -14.15
CA GLY A 76 43.89 -6.28 -13.72
C GLY A 76 44.23 -7.30 -14.81
N GLY A 77 43.68 -7.15 -16.03
CA GLY A 77 43.74 -8.20 -17.07
C GLY A 77 44.74 -7.95 -18.22
N VAL A 78 45.38 -6.78 -18.29
CA VAL A 78 46.27 -6.42 -19.41
C VAL A 78 47.56 -5.81 -18.86
N GLY A 79 48.46 -6.66 -18.36
CA GLY A 79 49.71 -6.18 -17.79
C GLY A 79 50.69 -7.27 -17.40
N LEU A 80 51.57 -7.60 -18.36
CA LEU A 80 52.92 -8.15 -18.22
C LEU A 80 53.12 -9.68 -18.20
N ALA A 81 53.91 -10.08 -19.20
CA ALA A 81 54.78 -11.25 -19.36
C ALA A 81 54.12 -12.57 -19.78
#